data_AF-A0A385DLF3-F1
#
_entry.id   AF-A0A385DLF3-F1
#
_cell.length_a   1.000
_cell.length_b   1.000
_cell.length_c   1.000
_cell.angle_alpha   90.00
_cell.angle_beta   90.00
_cell.angle_gamma   90.00
#
_symmetry.space_group_name_H-M   'P 1'
#
loop_
_entity.id
_entity.type
_entity.pdbx_description
1 polymer ?
#
loop_
_entity_poly.entity_id
_entity_poly.type
_entity_poly.pdbx_seq_one_letter_code
_entity_poly.pdbx_strand_id
1 'polypeptide(L)'
;MVMAFMAGTAVVTAAPAQADGCYTWSRTLREGTSGADVTQLQIRLSGYPGQGAVLAVDGSFGPATKAALKRFQSAYGLASDGVAGPATYNKIYALQDNDCTPVHFSYAELNKCNSDWSGGAVSAATAKSNALRTMWKLEALRHALGDQPIRVTSGFRSKSCNAAVGGASNSRHLYGDSADLGAGPHSLCTLARQARNHGFRGILGPGYPGHNDHTHVDHRASRLWSAPTCGI
;
A
#
# COMPACT_ATOMS: atom_id res chain seq x y z
N MET A 1 63.60 0.19 -3.71
CA MET A 1 62.46 -0.76 -3.69
C MET A 1 61.19 0.09 -3.78
N VAL A 2 60.65 0.27 -4.98
CA VAL A 2 59.46 1.12 -5.22
C VAL A 2 58.25 0.19 -5.22
N MET A 3 57.39 0.30 -4.21
CA MET A 3 56.10 -0.40 -4.17
C MET A 3 55.07 0.41 -4.93
N ALA A 4 54.63 -0.09 -6.08
CA ALA A 4 53.49 0.42 -6.83
C ALA A 4 52.20 -0.15 -6.22
N PHE A 5 51.35 0.71 -5.65
CA PHE A 5 50.00 0.36 -5.26
C PHE A 5 49.08 0.48 -6.49
N MET A 6 48.62 -0.65 -7.02
CA MET A 6 47.51 -0.66 -7.97
C MET A 6 46.19 -0.63 -7.19
N ALA A 7 45.50 0.51 -7.26
CA ALA A 7 44.12 0.62 -6.80
C ALA A 7 43.19 -0.04 -7.84
N GLY A 8 42.79 -1.28 -7.58
CA GLY A 8 41.77 -1.96 -8.38
C GLY A 8 40.39 -1.36 -8.11
N THR A 9 39.79 -0.74 -9.12
CA THR A 9 38.38 -0.35 -9.10
C THR A 9 37.52 -1.61 -9.12
N ALA A 10 36.94 -1.98 -7.99
CA ALA A 10 35.93 -3.04 -7.92
C ALA A 10 34.64 -2.54 -8.58
N VAL A 11 34.29 -3.11 -9.73
CA VAL A 11 32.99 -2.90 -10.36
C VAL A 11 31.98 -3.74 -9.56
N VAL A 12 31.17 -3.08 -8.72
CA VAL A 12 30.07 -3.75 -8.00
C VAL A 12 28.97 -4.06 -9.01
N THR A 13 28.96 -5.28 -9.54
CA THR A 13 27.82 -5.77 -10.31
C THR A 13 26.67 -6.03 -9.33
N ALA A 14 25.59 -5.25 -9.46
CA ALA A 14 24.38 -5.49 -8.70
C ALA A 14 23.89 -6.91 -9.01
N ALA A 15 23.72 -7.74 -7.97
CA ALA A 15 23.14 -9.06 -8.11
C ALA A 15 21.79 -8.96 -8.85
N PRO A 16 21.47 -9.91 -9.76
CA PRO A 16 20.18 -9.93 -10.41
C PRO A 16 19.11 -9.94 -9.33
N ALA A 17 18.15 -9.03 -9.51
CA ALA A 17 17.05 -8.86 -8.60
C ALA A 17 16.33 -10.21 -8.48
N GLN A 18 16.29 -10.77 -7.26
CA GLN A 18 15.73 -12.11 -7.00
C GLN A 18 14.35 -12.17 -7.66
N ALA A 19 14.13 -13.15 -8.54
CA ALA A 19 12.84 -13.37 -9.15
C ALA A 19 11.85 -13.73 -8.04
N ASP A 20 11.06 -12.76 -7.63
CA ASP A 20 9.97 -12.94 -6.69
C ASP A 20 8.90 -13.83 -7.33
N GLY A 21 8.35 -14.78 -6.58
CA GLY A 21 7.30 -15.69 -7.03
C GLY A 21 6.04 -14.99 -7.55
N CYS A 22 5.84 -13.72 -7.20
CA CYS A 22 4.73 -12.90 -7.68
C CYS A 22 4.99 -12.25 -9.05
N TYR A 23 6.03 -11.42 -9.17
CA TYR A 23 6.26 -10.59 -10.37
C TYR A 23 7.71 -10.15 -10.47
N THR A 24 8.30 -10.25 -11.66
CA THR A 24 9.67 -9.79 -11.93
C THR A 24 9.67 -8.69 -13.00
N TRP A 25 10.26 -7.53 -12.69
CA TRP A 25 10.51 -6.46 -13.67
C TRP A 25 11.74 -6.77 -14.52
N SER A 26 11.57 -6.76 -15.84
CA SER A 26 12.64 -7.08 -16.81
C SER A 26 13.32 -5.86 -17.43
N ARG A 27 12.85 -4.64 -17.13
CA ARG A 27 13.38 -3.39 -17.69
C ARG A 27 13.28 -2.23 -16.71
N THR A 28 14.07 -1.19 -16.95
CA THR A 28 13.97 0.09 -16.22
C THR A 28 12.71 0.85 -16.63
N LEU A 29 11.92 1.32 -15.66
CA LEU A 29 10.74 2.16 -15.90
C LEU A 29 11.03 3.62 -15.53
N ARG A 30 10.59 4.54 -16.38
CA ARG A 30 10.71 5.99 -16.17
C ARG A 30 9.52 6.71 -16.81
N GLU A 31 9.41 8.01 -16.58
CA GLU A 31 8.35 8.82 -17.19
C GLU A 31 8.25 8.61 -18.72
N GLY A 32 7.02 8.47 -19.22
CA GLY A 32 6.72 8.12 -20.61
C GLY A 32 6.61 6.61 -20.87
N THR A 33 7.01 5.76 -19.92
CA THR A 33 6.83 4.31 -20.04
C THR A 33 5.37 3.93 -19.81
N SER A 34 4.87 2.92 -20.53
CA SER A 34 3.56 2.32 -20.28
C SER A 34 3.61 0.79 -20.36
N GLY A 35 2.62 0.14 -19.75
CA GLY A 35 2.46 -1.32 -19.79
C GLY A 35 2.03 -1.95 -18.46
N ALA A 36 1.86 -3.26 -18.48
CA ALA A 36 1.49 -4.04 -17.29
C ALA A 36 2.53 -3.94 -16.17
N ASP A 37 3.82 -3.80 -16.51
CA ASP A 37 4.91 -3.57 -15.55
C ASP A 37 4.79 -2.23 -14.82
N VAL A 38 4.28 -1.19 -15.48
CA VAL A 38 3.95 0.10 -14.86
C VAL A 38 2.75 -0.05 -13.93
N THR A 39 1.70 -0.77 -14.35
CA THR A 39 0.55 -1.09 -13.47
C THR A 39 1.02 -1.79 -12.20
N GLN A 40 1.90 -2.78 -12.34
CA GLN A 40 2.49 -3.50 -11.22
C GLN A 40 3.29 -2.57 -10.31
N LEU A 41 4.07 -1.63 -10.86
CA LEU A 41 4.81 -0.64 -10.08
C LEU A 41 3.84 0.30 -9.32
N GLN A 42 2.81 0.81 -9.98
CA GLN A 42 1.82 1.71 -9.37
C GLN A 42 1.09 1.08 -8.18
N ILE A 43 0.85 -0.24 -8.20
CA ILE A 43 0.28 -0.96 -7.04
C ILE A 43 1.19 -0.83 -5.82
N ARG A 44 2.50 -1.08 -5.98
CA ARG A 44 3.48 -1.02 -4.87
C ARG A 44 3.71 0.41 -4.39
N LEU A 45 3.57 1.38 -5.29
CA LEU A 45 3.70 2.80 -4.99
C LEU A 45 2.41 3.45 -4.46
N SER A 46 1.29 2.69 -4.35
CA SER A 46 -0.02 3.25 -4.04
C SER A 46 -0.12 3.93 -2.67
N GLY A 47 0.81 3.61 -1.75
CA GLY A 47 0.98 4.24 -0.44
C GLY A 47 1.85 5.50 -0.41
N TYR A 48 2.37 5.96 -1.56
CA TYR A 48 3.27 7.13 -1.66
C TYR A 48 2.74 8.30 -2.51
N PRO A 49 1.42 8.57 -2.62
CA PRO A 49 0.95 9.68 -3.46
C PRO A 49 1.23 11.07 -2.85
N GLY A 50 1.44 11.13 -1.53
CA GLY A 50 1.52 12.37 -0.76
C GLY A 50 0.18 12.74 -0.13
N GLN A 51 0.20 13.77 0.72
CA GLN A 51 -0.95 14.17 1.53
C GLN A 51 -2.18 14.49 0.68
N GLY A 52 -3.29 13.79 0.95
CA GLY A 52 -4.59 14.01 0.29
C GLY A 52 -4.65 13.60 -1.18
N ALA A 53 -3.58 13.05 -1.74
CA ALA A 53 -3.51 12.58 -3.12
C ALA A 53 -3.77 11.06 -3.20
N VAL A 54 -4.06 10.57 -4.41
CA VAL A 54 -4.18 9.13 -4.72
C VAL A 54 -3.45 8.87 -6.02
N LEU A 55 -2.63 7.82 -6.07
CA LEU A 55 -1.96 7.39 -7.28
C LEU A 55 -2.93 6.57 -8.14
N ALA A 56 -3.08 6.95 -9.41
CA ALA A 56 -3.81 6.16 -10.39
C ALA A 56 -3.02 4.88 -10.74
N VAL A 57 -3.75 3.79 -10.96
CA VAL A 57 -3.19 2.51 -11.41
C VAL A 57 -3.71 2.29 -12.83
N ASP A 58 -3.10 2.97 -13.78
CA ASP A 58 -3.54 3.10 -15.18
C ASP A 58 -2.53 2.54 -16.18
N GLY A 59 -1.39 2.02 -15.70
CA GLY A 59 -0.32 1.50 -16.56
C GLY A 59 0.47 2.57 -17.30
N SER A 60 0.30 3.85 -16.96
CA SER A 60 0.99 4.99 -17.56
C SER A 60 1.93 5.66 -16.56
N PHE A 61 3.23 5.68 -16.88
CA PHE A 61 4.23 6.30 -16.02
C PHE A 61 4.26 7.80 -16.33
N GLY A 62 3.32 8.54 -15.73
CA GLY A 62 3.28 10.01 -15.76
C GLY A 62 3.97 10.68 -14.56
N PRO A 63 3.85 12.02 -14.45
CA PRO A 63 4.45 12.80 -13.36
C PRO A 63 4.01 12.36 -11.95
N ALA A 64 2.77 11.90 -11.80
CA ALA A 64 2.26 11.38 -10.52
C ALA A 64 2.98 10.09 -10.10
N THR A 65 3.20 9.15 -11.03
CA THR A 65 3.97 7.93 -10.81
C THR A 65 5.42 8.25 -10.46
N LYS A 66 6.04 9.20 -11.17
CA LYS A 66 7.41 9.67 -10.87
C LYS A 66 7.51 10.24 -9.45
N ALA A 67 6.56 11.09 -9.06
CA ALA A 67 6.53 11.69 -7.73
C ALA A 67 6.33 10.65 -6.62
N ALA A 68 5.46 9.66 -6.84
CA ALA A 68 5.26 8.55 -5.90
C ALA A 68 6.52 7.70 -5.77
N LEU A 69 7.19 7.40 -6.88
CA LEU A 69 8.44 6.65 -6.89
C LEU A 69 9.55 7.37 -6.12
N LYS A 70 9.71 8.68 -6.33
CA LYS A 70 10.69 9.49 -5.57
C LYS A 70 10.46 9.43 -4.07
N ARG A 71 9.20 9.43 -3.63
CA ARG A 71 8.83 9.30 -2.21
C ARG A 71 9.13 7.91 -1.66
N PHE A 72 8.81 6.86 -2.40
CA PHE A 72 9.19 5.48 -2.04
C PHE A 72 10.71 5.35 -1.91
N GLN A 73 11.47 5.83 -2.89
CA GLN A 73 12.93 5.81 -2.87
C GLN A 73 13.48 6.55 -1.64
N SER A 74 12.97 7.75 -1.36
CA SER A 74 13.40 8.54 -0.19
C SER A 74 13.07 7.83 1.12
N ALA A 75 11.89 7.23 1.25
CA ALA A 75 11.46 6.53 2.46
C ALA A 75 12.42 5.37 2.80
N TYR A 76 12.92 4.69 1.79
CA TYR A 76 13.83 3.55 1.96
C TYR A 76 15.32 3.87 1.76
N GLY A 77 15.72 5.14 1.80
CA GLY A 77 17.12 5.55 1.72
C GLY A 77 17.80 5.25 0.38
N LEU A 78 17.01 5.11 -0.70
CA LEU A 78 17.51 4.96 -2.06
C LEU A 78 17.76 6.33 -2.72
N ALA A 79 18.50 6.35 -3.83
CA ALA A 79 18.58 7.52 -4.68
C ALA A 79 17.17 7.90 -5.20
N SER A 80 16.71 9.12 -4.88
CA SER A 80 15.38 9.61 -5.26
C SER A 80 15.38 10.25 -6.66
N ASP A 81 15.72 9.47 -7.67
CA ASP A 81 15.83 9.91 -9.07
C ASP A 81 14.51 9.82 -9.86
N GLY A 82 13.51 9.09 -9.33
CA GLY A 82 12.25 8.84 -10.02
C GLY A 82 12.39 7.88 -11.20
N VAL A 83 13.41 7.02 -11.19
CA VAL A 83 13.64 5.96 -12.17
C VAL A 83 13.58 4.60 -11.45
N ALA A 84 12.69 3.72 -11.90
CA ALA A 84 12.60 2.38 -11.34
C ALA A 84 13.65 1.49 -12.02
N GLY A 85 14.78 1.31 -11.36
CA GLY A 85 15.85 0.40 -11.79
C GLY A 85 16.10 -0.71 -10.76
N PRO A 86 17.21 -1.47 -10.89
CA PRO A 86 17.50 -2.63 -10.04
C PRO A 86 17.41 -2.37 -8.54
N ALA A 87 17.92 -1.24 -8.04
CA ALA A 87 17.85 -0.89 -6.62
C ALA A 87 16.39 -0.72 -6.12
N THR A 88 15.55 -0.06 -6.92
CA THR A 88 14.11 0.08 -6.62
C THR A 88 13.43 -1.28 -6.59
N TYR A 89 13.70 -2.15 -7.57
CA TYR A 89 13.08 -3.47 -7.65
C TYR A 89 13.53 -4.39 -6.52
N ASN A 90 14.82 -4.41 -6.19
CA ASN A 90 15.34 -5.16 -5.04
C ASN A 90 14.64 -4.76 -3.75
N LYS A 91 14.39 -3.45 -3.56
CA LYS A 91 13.66 -3.00 -2.38
C LYS A 91 12.19 -3.43 -2.39
N ILE A 92 11.53 -3.42 -3.55
CA ILE A 92 10.17 -3.94 -3.68
C ILE A 92 10.11 -5.43 -3.36
N TYR A 93 11.03 -6.24 -3.88
CA TYR A 93 11.08 -7.68 -3.62
C TYR A 93 11.32 -8.00 -2.15
N ALA A 94 12.17 -7.21 -1.45
CA ALA A 94 12.36 -7.37 -0.02
C ALA A 94 11.11 -7.03 0.83
N LEU A 95 10.11 -6.38 0.23
CA LEU A 95 8.84 -6.02 0.87
C LEU A 95 7.68 -6.89 0.40
N GLN A 96 7.90 -7.83 -0.53
CA GLN A 96 6.84 -8.57 -1.20
C GLN A 96 6.90 -10.06 -0.88
N ASP A 97 5.73 -10.65 -0.67
CA ASP A 97 5.53 -12.09 -0.54
C ASP A 97 5.15 -12.75 -1.89
N ASN A 98 5.25 -14.08 -1.93
CA ASN A 98 5.00 -14.89 -3.12
C ASN A 98 3.61 -14.70 -3.75
N ASP A 99 2.60 -14.27 -2.98
CA ASP A 99 1.24 -14.02 -3.44
C ASP A 99 0.96 -12.54 -3.79
N CYS A 100 2.05 -11.76 -3.96
CA CYS A 100 2.09 -10.33 -4.26
C CYS A 100 1.74 -9.39 -3.11
N THR A 101 1.32 -9.91 -1.97
CA THR A 101 1.05 -9.08 -0.79
C THR A 101 2.35 -8.53 -0.21
N PRO A 102 2.31 -7.40 0.53
CA PRO A 102 3.48 -6.97 1.27
C PRO A 102 3.72 -7.86 2.50
N VAL A 103 4.98 -8.06 2.88
CA VAL A 103 5.44 -9.04 3.91
C VAL A 103 4.80 -8.90 5.32
N HIS A 104 4.07 -7.83 5.59
CA HIS A 104 3.43 -7.58 6.89
C HIS A 104 1.90 -7.62 6.86
N PHE A 105 1.26 -7.90 5.71
CA PHE A 105 -0.20 -7.97 5.58
C PHE A 105 -0.59 -9.12 4.67
N SER A 106 -1.65 -9.85 5.04
CA SER A 106 -2.08 -11.02 4.26
C SER A 106 -3.54 -10.93 3.81
N TYR A 107 -3.89 -11.68 2.75
CA TYR A 107 -5.28 -11.82 2.34
C TYR A 107 -6.17 -12.42 3.45
N ALA A 108 -5.66 -13.34 4.27
CA ALA A 108 -6.42 -13.94 5.36
C ALA A 108 -6.71 -12.93 6.48
N GLU A 109 -5.74 -12.06 6.80
CA GLU A 109 -5.96 -10.96 7.75
C GLU A 109 -7.03 -9.97 7.25
N LEU A 110 -6.99 -9.66 5.95
CA LEU A 110 -7.93 -8.76 5.29
C LEU A 110 -9.27 -9.43 4.92
N ASN A 111 -9.45 -10.73 5.14
CA ASN A 111 -10.74 -11.39 4.96
C ASN A 111 -10.99 -12.42 6.07
N LYS A 112 -11.66 -11.96 7.13
CA LYS A 112 -12.16 -12.82 8.22
C LYS A 112 -13.63 -13.21 8.04
N CYS A 113 -14.24 -12.84 6.92
CA CYS A 113 -15.65 -13.08 6.62
C CYS A 113 -15.86 -14.47 5.99
N ASN A 114 -15.02 -14.83 5.03
CA ASN A 114 -15.02 -16.12 4.32
C ASN A 114 -13.64 -16.38 3.72
N SER A 115 -13.46 -17.49 3.00
CA SER A 115 -12.18 -17.86 2.38
C SER A 115 -12.12 -17.64 0.87
N ASP A 116 -13.24 -17.26 0.23
CA ASP A 116 -13.38 -17.21 -1.23
C ASP A 116 -13.60 -15.80 -1.79
N TRP A 117 -13.73 -14.78 -0.92
CA TRP A 117 -13.97 -13.38 -1.27
C TRP A 117 -15.30 -13.15 -2.01
N SER A 118 -16.23 -14.11 -1.92
CA SER A 118 -17.53 -14.02 -2.58
C SER A 118 -18.54 -13.22 -1.76
N GLY A 119 -19.66 -12.87 -2.41
CA GLY A 119 -20.80 -12.20 -1.77
C GLY A 119 -20.63 -10.70 -1.54
N GLY A 120 -19.57 -10.08 -2.07
CA GLY A 120 -19.36 -8.63 -2.04
C GLY A 120 -20.22 -7.85 -3.06
N ALA A 121 -19.88 -6.58 -3.26
CA ALA A 121 -20.49 -5.70 -4.27
C ALA A 121 -19.80 -5.80 -5.65
N VAL A 122 -18.67 -6.49 -5.73
CA VAL A 122 -17.88 -6.74 -6.95
C VAL A 122 -17.46 -8.21 -6.99
N SER A 123 -16.87 -8.65 -8.11
CA SER A 123 -16.34 -10.01 -8.21
C SER A 123 -15.22 -10.24 -7.18
N ALA A 124 -15.02 -11.50 -6.78
CA ALA A 124 -13.95 -11.90 -5.86
C ALA A 124 -12.56 -11.44 -6.36
N ALA A 125 -12.30 -11.54 -7.67
CA ALA A 125 -11.05 -11.08 -8.27
C ALA A 125 -10.85 -9.56 -8.12
N THR A 126 -11.91 -8.77 -8.36
CA THR A 126 -11.87 -7.31 -8.15
C THR A 126 -11.67 -6.97 -6.67
N ALA A 127 -12.37 -7.65 -5.76
CA ALA A 127 -12.22 -7.45 -4.32
C ALA A 127 -10.79 -7.76 -3.85
N LYS A 128 -10.18 -8.85 -4.32
CA LYS A 128 -8.77 -9.18 -4.03
C LYS A 128 -7.81 -8.13 -4.61
N SER A 129 -8.03 -7.66 -5.84
CA SER A 129 -7.20 -6.60 -6.44
C SER A 129 -7.27 -5.29 -5.65
N ASN A 130 -8.45 -4.93 -5.15
CA ASN A 130 -8.64 -3.77 -4.28
C ASN A 130 -7.94 -3.95 -2.93
N ALA A 131 -8.04 -5.14 -2.34
CA ALA A 131 -7.40 -5.43 -1.05
C ALA A 131 -5.88 -5.42 -1.17
N LEU A 132 -5.33 -5.92 -2.28
CA LEU A 132 -3.91 -5.84 -2.58
C LEU A 132 -3.40 -4.39 -2.53
N ARG A 133 -4.12 -3.45 -3.16
CA ARG A 133 -3.78 -2.02 -3.11
C ARG A 133 -3.89 -1.47 -1.69
N THR A 134 -4.91 -1.90 -0.94
CA THR A 134 -5.07 -1.52 0.47
C THR A 134 -3.88 -1.97 1.30
N MET A 135 -3.43 -3.22 1.14
CA MET A 135 -2.26 -3.75 1.85
C MET A 135 -0.98 -3.00 1.50
N TRP A 136 -0.72 -2.69 0.22
CA TRP A 136 0.46 -1.88 -0.16
C TRP A 136 0.43 -0.45 0.38
N LYS A 137 -0.76 0.14 0.58
CA LYS A 137 -0.90 1.42 1.30
C LYS A 137 -0.64 1.27 2.80
N LEU A 138 -1.11 0.18 3.41
CA LEU A 138 -0.86 -0.13 4.80
C LEU A 138 0.62 -0.41 5.07
N GLU A 139 1.35 -1.03 4.14
CA GLU A 139 2.81 -1.21 4.24
C GLU A 139 3.55 0.13 4.26
N ALA A 140 3.17 1.06 3.38
CA ALA A 140 3.74 2.41 3.41
C ALA A 140 3.42 3.16 4.71
N LEU A 141 2.20 3.01 5.23
CA LEU A 141 1.78 3.59 6.51
C LEU A 141 2.55 2.97 7.69
N ARG A 142 2.74 1.64 7.70
CA ARG A 142 3.51 0.89 8.70
C ARG A 142 4.94 1.39 8.76
N HIS A 143 5.59 1.52 7.61
CA HIS A 143 6.95 2.01 7.52
C HIS A 143 7.06 3.47 8.02
N ALA A 144 6.14 4.35 7.60
CA ALA A 144 6.09 5.74 8.06
C ALA A 144 5.83 5.89 9.58
N LEU A 145 5.27 4.85 10.21
CA LEU A 145 5.01 4.76 11.64
C LEU A 145 6.17 4.13 12.44
N GLY A 146 7.34 3.97 11.83
CA GLY A 146 8.54 3.45 12.49
C GLY A 146 8.60 1.93 12.54
N ASP A 147 8.08 1.27 11.49
CA ASP A 147 8.12 -0.18 11.30
C ASP A 147 7.47 -0.99 12.45
N GLN A 148 6.53 -0.38 13.16
CA GLN A 148 5.73 -1.04 14.18
C GLN A 148 4.47 -1.69 13.57
N PRO A 149 3.97 -2.82 14.12
CA PRO A 149 2.79 -3.50 13.57
C PRO A 149 1.53 -2.62 13.57
N ILE A 150 0.74 -2.70 12.50
CA ILE A 150 -0.61 -2.13 12.44
C ILE A 150 -1.60 -3.28 12.64
N ARG A 151 -2.51 -3.14 13.61
CA ARG A 151 -3.52 -4.15 13.90
C ARG A 151 -4.73 -4.00 12.98
N VAL A 152 -4.94 -4.93 12.04
CA VAL A 152 -6.16 -4.97 11.22
C VAL A 152 -7.26 -5.77 11.94
N THR A 153 -8.38 -5.11 12.24
CA THR A 153 -9.53 -5.75 12.90
C THR A 153 -10.50 -6.33 11.88
N SER A 154 -10.71 -5.65 10.76
CA SER A 154 -11.66 -6.03 9.71
C SER A 154 -11.21 -5.54 8.33
N GLY A 155 -11.62 -6.23 7.26
CA GLY A 155 -11.26 -5.95 5.87
C GLY A 155 -12.45 -6.24 4.94
N PHE A 156 -12.31 -7.13 3.98
CA PHE A 156 -13.44 -7.57 3.16
C PHE A 156 -14.62 -8.08 4.00
N ARG A 157 -15.82 -7.65 3.61
CA ARG A 157 -17.08 -8.21 4.11
C ARG A 157 -17.97 -8.54 2.92
N SER A 158 -18.53 -9.75 2.89
CA SER A 158 -19.69 -10.03 2.03
C SER A 158 -20.91 -9.22 2.50
N LYS A 159 -21.98 -9.18 1.70
CA LYS A 159 -23.25 -8.56 2.09
C LYS A 159 -23.80 -9.15 3.39
N SER A 160 -23.70 -10.47 3.59
CA SER A 160 -24.15 -11.13 4.82
C SER A 160 -23.28 -10.74 6.03
N CYS A 161 -21.96 -10.79 5.91
CA CYS A 161 -21.06 -10.35 6.98
C CYS A 161 -21.24 -8.87 7.32
N ASN A 162 -21.45 -8.02 6.31
CA ASN A 162 -21.68 -6.59 6.53
C ASN A 162 -23.03 -6.34 7.24
N ALA A 163 -24.09 -7.06 6.87
CA ALA A 163 -25.39 -6.97 7.54
C ALA A 163 -25.31 -7.45 9.00
N ALA A 164 -24.56 -8.54 9.27
CA ALA A 164 -24.40 -9.09 10.61
C ALA A 164 -23.77 -8.11 11.62
N VAL A 165 -22.95 -7.16 11.14
CA VAL A 165 -22.36 -6.10 11.96
C VAL A 165 -23.13 -4.77 11.90
N GLY A 166 -24.31 -4.75 11.29
CA GLY A 166 -25.10 -3.52 11.11
C GLY A 166 -24.44 -2.51 10.16
N GLY A 167 -23.57 -2.96 9.26
CA GLY A 167 -22.83 -2.10 8.34
C GLY A 167 -23.72 -1.42 7.30
N ALA A 168 -23.34 -0.23 6.87
CA ALA A 168 -24.06 0.53 5.84
C ALA A 168 -24.14 -0.22 4.51
N SER A 169 -25.24 0.00 3.76
CA SER A 169 -25.47 -0.64 2.45
C SER A 169 -24.45 -0.21 1.38
N ASN A 170 -23.89 0.99 1.50
CA ASN A 170 -22.84 1.53 0.64
C ASN A 170 -21.42 1.35 1.22
N SER A 171 -21.26 0.45 2.20
CA SER A 171 -19.98 0.15 2.86
C SER A 171 -18.88 -0.22 1.87
N ARG A 172 -17.70 0.38 2.06
CA ARG A 172 -16.48 0.10 1.28
C ARG A 172 -15.91 -1.30 1.51
N HIS A 173 -16.24 -1.93 2.63
CA HIS A 173 -15.83 -3.32 2.92
C HIS A 173 -16.38 -4.32 1.90
N LEU A 174 -17.55 -4.02 1.30
CA LEU A 174 -18.17 -4.85 0.25
C LEU A 174 -17.35 -4.90 -1.03
N TYR A 175 -16.43 -3.95 -1.23
CA TYR A 175 -15.64 -3.80 -2.44
C TYR A 175 -14.21 -4.35 -2.27
N GLY A 176 -13.85 -4.87 -1.09
CA GLY A 176 -12.49 -5.34 -0.76
C GLY A 176 -11.48 -4.20 -0.61
N ASP A 177 -11.95 -3.01 -0.27
CA ASP A 177 -11.33 -1.74 -0.63
C ASP A 177 -11.11 -0.82 0.60
N SER A 178 -11.35 -1.41 1.77
CA SER A 178 -11.23 -0.80 3.09
C SER A 178 -10.61 -1.74 4.12
N ALA A 179 -10.10 -1.15 5.19
CA ALA A 179 -9.65 -1.84 6.39
C ALA A 179 -10.06 -1.06 7.65
N ASP A 180 -10.43 -1.77 8.69
CA ASP A 180 -10.61 -1.22 10.03
C ASP A 180 -9.34 -1.51 10.84
N LEU A 181 -8.75 -0.46 11.40
CA LEU A 181 -7.50 -0.51 12.14
C LEU A 181 -7.77 -0.32 13.63
N GLY A 182 -7.34 -1.26 14.44
CA GLY A 182 -7.47 -1.21 15.89
C GLY A 182 -6.30 -0.49 16.55
N ALA A 183 -6.51 -0.05 17.79
CA ALA A 183 -5.41 0.40 18.64
C ALA A 183 -4.41 -0.75 18.89
N GLY A 184 -3.15 -0.38 19.11
CA GLY A 184 -2.04 -1.28 19.38
C GLY A 184 -0.81 -0.45 19.77
N PRO A 185 0.34 -0.57 19.08
CA PRO A 185 1.47 0.33 19.29
C PRO A 185 1.17 1.78 18.83
N HIS A 186 0.10 1.97 18.07
CA HIS A 186 -0.39 3.27 17.64
C HIS A 186 -1.80 3.54 18.19
N SER A 187 -2.04 4.79 18.58
CA SER A 187 -3.40 5.24 18.88
C SER A 187 -4.22 5.39 17.59
N LEU A 188 -5.55 5.27 17.72
CA LEU A 188 -6.48 5.47 16.59
C LEU A 188 -6.27 6.83 15.92
N CYS A 189 -6.06 7.89 16.70
CA CYS A 189 -5.78 9.20 16.14
C CYS A 189 -4.43 9.30 15.42
N THR A 190 -3.43 8.53 15.81
CA THR A 190 -2.16 8.45 15.07
C THR A 190 -2.36 7.79 13.72
N LEU A 191 -3.08 6.66 13.68
CA LEU A 191 -3.44 5.96 12.45
C LEU A 191 -4.24 6.88 11.51
N ALA A 192 -5.29 7.54 12.02
CA ALA A 192 -6.14 8.42 11.23
C ALA A 192 -5.37 9.62 10.64
N ARG A 193 -4.50 10.25 11.43
CA ARG A 193 -3.71 11.40 10.95
C ARG A 193 -2.68 11.00 9.90
N GLN A 194 -2.00 9.88 10.09
CA GLN A 194 -0.97 9.41 9.17
C GLN A 194 -1.56 8.85 7.87
N ALA A 195 -2.70 8.16 7.92
CA ALA A 195 -3.39 7.64 6.74
C ALA A 195 -3.67 8.70 5.66
N ARG A 196 -3.77 9.99 6.04
CA ARG A 196 -3.91 11.14 5.11
C ARG A 196 -2.78 11.25 4.09
N ASN A 197 -1.62 10.66 4.35
CA ASN A 197 -0.43 10.68 3.48
C ASN A 197 -0.34 9.49 2.51
N HIS A 198 -1.16 8.45 2.71
CA HIS A 198 -0.95 7.13 2.11
C HIS A 198 -2.07 6.71 1.15
N GLY A 199 -2.72 7.68 0.52
CA GLY A 199 -3.67 7.39 -0.57
C GLY A 199 -5.04 6.89 -0.13
N PHE A 200 -5.42 7.08 1.13
CA PHE A 200 -6.77 6.79 1.61
C PHE A 200 -7.69 7.99 1.42
N ARG A 201 -8.78 7.79 0.68
CA ARG A 201 -9.81 8.81 0.46
C ARG A 201 -10.89 8.77 1.53
N GLY A 202 -11.17 7.60 2.11
CA GLY A 202 -11.99 7.48 3.30
C GLY A 202 -11.12 7.31 4.53
N ILE A 203 -11.33 8.16 5.54
CA ILE A 203 -10.73 8.04 6.86
C ILE A 203 -11.80 8.40 7.88
N LEU A 204 -12.26 7.44 8.65
CA LEU A 204 -13.23 7.65 9.74
C LEU A 204 -12.62 7.15 11.04
N GLY A 205 -12.80 7.88 12.14
CA GLY A 205 -12.18 7.52 13.41
C GLY A 205 -12.83 8.23 14.60
N PRO A 206 -12.12 8.32 15.74
CA PRO A 206 -12.68 8.84 16.97
C PRO A 206 -13.41 10.19 16.81
N GLY A 207 -14.64 10.22 17.29
CA GLY A 207 -15.60 11.32 17.19
C GLY A 207 -16.58 11.22 16.01
N TYR A 208 -16.32 10.38 15.01
CA TYR A 208 -17.29 10.08 13.95
C TYR A 208 -18.24 8.94 14.41
N PRO A 209 -19.56 9.03 14.16
CA PRO A 209 -20.52 8.02 14.64
C PRO A 209 -20.12 6.58 14.28
N GLY A 210 -20.06 5.71 15.29
CA GLY A 210 -19.70 4.29 15.13
C GLY A 210 -18.21 3.99 14.93
N HIS A 211 -17.31 4.97 15.10
CA HIS A 211 -15.86 4.81 14.80
C HIS A 211 -14.96 5.25 15.97
N ASN A 212 -15.43 5.12 17.22
CA ASN A 212 -14.63 5.47 18.41
C ASN A 212 -13.61 4.40 18.83
N ASP A 213 -13.79 3.17 18.37
CA ASP A 213 -13.00 1.99 18.77
C ASP A 213 -12.08 1.47 17.65
N HIS A 214 -12.14 2.05 16.46
CA HIS A 214 -11.26 1.75 15.33
C HIS A 214 -11.04 2.98 14.45
N THR A 215 -10.05 2.91 13.56
CA THR A 215 -9.87 3.84 12.45
C THR A 215 -10.15 3.10 11.16
N HIS A 216 -11.20 3.51 10.46
CA HIS A 216 -11.55 3.03 9.13
C HIS A 216 -10.71 3.76 8.07
N VAL A 217 -10.16 3.01 7.12
CA VAL A 217 -9.48 3.55 5.94
C VAL A 217 -10.00 2.90 4.67
N ASP A 218 -10.18 3.66 3.59
CA ASP A 218 -10.63 3.12 2.31
C ASP A 218 -10.18 3.95 1.09
N HIS A 219 -10.41 3.40 -0.10
CA HIS A 219 -10.09 4.06 -1.38
C HIS A 219 -11.31 4.44 -2.23
N ARG A 220 -12.38 4.94 -1.58
CA ARG A 220 -13.58 5.50 -2.23
C ARG A 220 -13.26 6.60 -3.26
N ALA A 221 -14.21 6.85 -4.15
CA ALA A 221 -14.05 7.85 -5.22
C ALA A 221 -13.89 9.28 -4.71
N SER A 222 -14.64 9.71 -3.70
CA SER A 222 -14.61 11.10 -3.19
C SER A 222 -14.03 11.14 -1.78
N ARG A 223 -13.18 12.12 -1.49
CA ARG A 223 -12.55 12.24 -0.17
C ARG A 223 -13.61 12.46 0.93
N LEU A 224 -13.58 11.62 1.96
CA LEU A 224 -14.33 11.74 3.20
C LEU A 224 -13.39 11.45 4.36
N TRP A 225 -12.95 12.50 5.04
CA TRP A 225 -12.13 12.39 6.25
C TRP A 225 -12.92 13.00 7.41
N SER A 226 -13.10 12.25 8.49
CA SER A 226 -13.73 12.75 9.71
C SER A 226 -13.31 11.93 10.91
N ALA A 227 -12.60 12.57 11.84
CA ALA A 227 -12.27 12.04 13.14
C ALA A 227 -12.05 13.24 14.08
N PRO A 228 -13.13 13.92 14.51
CA PRO A 228 -13.03 15.22 15.15
C PRO A 228 -12.24 15.17 16.47
N THR A 229 -12.30 14.06 17.22
CA THR A 229 -11.48 13.85 18.43
C THR A 229 -9.98 13.79 18.09
N CYS A 230 -9.64 13.50 16.85
CA CYS A 230 -8.26 13.42 16.35
C CYS A 230 -7.79 14.69 15.62
N GLY A 231 -8.65 15.71 15.49
CA GLY A 231 -8.39 16.94 14.75
C GLY A 231 -8.47 16.79 13.22
N ILE A 232 -9.36 15.91 12.74
CA ILE A 232 -9.61 15.64 11.31
C ILE A 232 -11.08 15.92 10.98
#